data_AF-A0A8C6EQV5-F1
#
_entry.id   AF-A0A8C6EQV5-F1
#
_cell.length_a   1.000
_cell.length_b   1.000
_cell.length_c   1.000
_cell.angle_alpha   90.00
_cell.angle_beta   90.00
_cell.angle_gamma   90.00
#
_symmetry.space_group_name_H-M   'P 1'
#
loop_
_entity.id
_entity.type
_entity.pdbx_description
1 polymer ?
#
loop_
_entity_poly.entity_id
_entity_poly.type
_entity_poly.pdbx_seq_one_letter_code
_entity_poly.pdbx_strand_id
1 'polypeptide(L)'
;LDNGKHFQESYALDPNEVIKVHCCFAGWADKWHGKIIPMDGEHLCFLQHKPVGVCGQIVPWNFALVMQGWKLTLALATGNNVVMKVAEQNPLSALYLASPMKEVGYDPTAGAAIAQHMDIDKDTFTGSMKVGHLIQKAAGNSNLKRVILELAYYLTIFPFPISFP
;
A
#
# COMPACT_ATOMS: atom_id res chain seq x y z
N LEU A 1 -8.54 -19.66 -7.67
CA LEU A 1 -9.74 -20.05 -6.91
C LEU A 1 -10.51 -18.81 -6.48
N ASP A 2 -9.96 -17.96 -5.62
CA ASP A 2 -10.66 -16.78 -5.08
C ASP A 2 -10.87 -15.66 -6.14
N ASN A 3 -9.80 -15.18 -6.76
CA ASN A 3 -9.83 -14.03 -7.68
C ASN A 3 -10.22 -14.34 -9.14
N GLY A 4 -10.68 -15.56 -9.44
CA GLY A 4 -11.04 -15.96 -10.81
C GLY A 4 -9.92 -15.95 -11.87
N LYS A 5 -8.68 -15.57 -11.51
CA LYS A 5 -7.51 -15.53 -12.40
C LYS A 5 -7.10 -16.93 -12.85
N HIS A 6 -6.62 -17.04 -14.10
CA HIS A 6 -6.11 -18.30 -14.64
C HIS A 6 -4.95 -18.82 -13.79
N PHE A 7 -4.99 -20.11 -13.44
CA PHE A 7 -4.06 -20.69 -12.46
C PHE A 7 -2.60 -20.52 -12.87
N GLN A 8 -2.27 -20.82 -14.14
CA GLN A 8 -0.89 -20.73 -14.63
C GLN A 8 -0.32 -19.31 -14.51
N GLU A 9 -1.11 -18.30 -14.87
CA GLU A 9 -0.70 -16.90 -14.75
C GLU A 9 -0.58 -16.47 -13.29
N SER A 10 -1.53 -16.86 -12.44
CA SER A 10 -1.51 -16.51 -11.02
C SER A 10 -0.30 -17.14 -10.32
N TYR A 11 -0.02 -18.42 -10.59
CA TYR A 11 1.12 -19.14 -10.02
C TYR A 11 2.47 -18.59 -10.49
N ALA A 12 2.59 -18.25 -11.78
CA ALA A 12 3.83 -17.76 -12.34
C ALA A 12 4.16 -16.31 -11.96
N LEU A 13 3.14 -15.46 -11.78
CA LEU A 13 3.33 -14.02 -11.58
C LEU A 13 3.19 -13.60 -10.11
N ASP A 14 2.08 -13.96 -9.45
CA ASP A 14 1.70 -13.30 -8.20
C ASP A 14 2.69 -13.61 -7.05
N PRO A 15 3.06 -14.88 -6.75
CA PRO A 15 4.02 -15.19 -5.70
C PRO A 15 5.42 -14.64 -6.00
N ASN A 16 5.86 -14.74 -7.26
CA ASN A 16 7.19 -14.29 -7.66
C ASN A 16 7.34 -12.77 -7.50
N GLU A 17 6.32 -12.00 -7.88
CA GLU A 17 6.32 -10.55 -7.68
C GLU A 17 6.33 -10.18 -6.18
N VAL A 18 5.54 -10.88 -5.37
CA VAL A 18 5.53 -10.67 -3.91
C VAL A 18 6.90 -10.94 -3.31
N ILE A 19 7.53 -12.08 -3.64
CA ILE A 19 8.86 -12.44 -3.14
C ILE A 19 9.90 -11.40 -3.52
N LYS A 20 9.94 -10.98 -4.80
CA LYS A 20 10.88 -9.95 -5.27
C LYS A 20 10.74 -8.65 -4.49
N VAL A 21 9.51 -8.20 -4.27
CA VAL A 21 9.22 -6.98 -3.53
C VAL A 21 9.68 -7.10 -2.08
N HIS A 22 9.38 -8.22 -1.42
CA HIS A 22 9.84 -8.48 -0.05
C HIS A 22 11.36 -8.46 0.06
N CYS A 23 12.06 -9.19 -0.81
CA CYS A 23 13.52 -9.22 -0.83
C CYS A 23 14.12 -7.83 -1.11
N CYS A 24 13.55 -7.08 -2.07
CA CYS A 24 14.04 -5.75 -2.41
C CYS A 24 13.93 -4.80 -1.21
N PHE A 25 12.74 -4.68 -0.60
CA PHE A 25 12.53 -3.74 0.50
C PHE A 25 13.13 -4.19 1.83
N ALA A 26 13.27 -5.51 2.06
CA ALA A 26 14.07 -6.01 3.17
C ALA A 26 15.53 -5.54 3.05
N GLY A 27 16.09 -5.54 1.84
CA GLY A 27 17.41 -4.98 1.56
C GLY A 27 17.49 -3.45 1.67
N TRP A 28 16.38 -2.73 1.66
CA TRP A 28 16.32 -1.27 1.84
C TRP A 28 16.12 -0.84 3.29
N ALA A 29 15.65 -1.72 4.16
CA ALA A 29 15.26 -1.37 5.53
C ALA A 29 16.40 -0.73 6.36
N ASP A 30 17.66 -1.14 6.12
CA ASP A 30 18.86 -0.60 6.77
C ASP A 30 19.52 0.56 6.02
N LYS A 31 19.01 0.91 4.83
CA LYS A 31 19.61 1.89 3.90
C LYS A 31 18.82 3.18 3.78
N TRP A 32 17.79 3.36 4.60
CA TRP A 32 17.01 4.59 4.65
C TRP A 32 17.75 5.67 5.45
N HIS A 33 18.75 6.30 4.84
CA HIS A 33 19.59 7.29 5.51
C HIS A 33 18.97 8.69 5.51
N GLY A 34 19.32 9.46 6.54
CA GLY A 34 19.06 10.90 6.63
C GLY A 34 20.08 11.72 5.84
N LYS A 35 20.05 13.05 6.00
CA LYS A 35 21.00 13.95 5.34
C LYS A 35 21.50 15.01 6.31
N ILE A 36 22.79 15.33 6.26
CA ILE A 36 23.35 16.50 6.95
C ILE A 36 23.23 17.69 6.00
N ILE A 37 22.68 18.80 6.48
CA ILE A 37 22.41 19.99 5.68
C ILE A 37 23.43 21.06 6.06
N PRO A 38 24.24 21.57 5.10
CA PRO A 38 25.10 22.70 5.37
C PRO A 38 24.23 23.93 5.63
N MET A 39 24.45 24.59 6.77
CA MET A 39 23.74 25.78 7.19
C MET A 39 24.75 26.85 7.56
N ASP A 40 24.43 28.11 7.28
CA ASP A 40 25.28 29.24 7.66
C ASP A 40 25.35 29.38 9.18
N GLY A 41 26.52 29.74 9.70
CA GLY A 41 26.78 29.89 11.14
C GLY A 41 27.21 28.59 11.84
N GLU A 42 27.28 28.63 13.17
CA GLU A 42 27.73 27.50 14.02
C GLU A 42 26.54 26.59 14.41
N HIS A 43 25.89 26.01 13.41
CA HIS A 43 24.74 25.12 13.62
C HIS A 43 24.96 23.75 12.97
N LEU A 44 24.67 22.69 13.73
CA LEU A 44 24.59 21.32 13.19
C LEU A 44 23.15 21.03 12.79
N CYS A 45 22.88 20.92 11.48
CA CYS A 45 21.57 20.55 10.96
C CYS A 45 21.61 19.17 10.30
N PHE A 46 20.73 18.27 10.73
CA PHE A 46 20.56 16.95 10.11
C PHE A 46 19.09 16.57 10.03
N LEU A 47 18.75 15.86 8.96
CA LEU A 47 17.43 15.33 8.68
C LEU A 47 17.42 13.85 9.07
N GLN A 48 16.44 13.45 9.88
CA GLN A 48 16.19 12.07 10.25
C GLN A 48 14.86 11.62 9.67
N HIS A 49 14.85 10.45 9.05
CA HIS A 49 13.63 9.77 8.64
C HIS A 49 13.11 8.94 9.81
N LYS A 50 11.86 9.19 10.22
CA LYS A 50 11.17 8.43 11.27
C LYS A 50 9.94 7.73 10.69
N PRO A 51 9.55 6.56 11.23
CA PRO A 51 8.27 5.97 10.90
C PRO A 51 7.15 6.96 11.19
N VAL A 52 6.09 6.87 10.39
CA VAL A 52 4.90 7.69 10.55
C VAL A 52 4.07 7.22 11.74
N GLY A 53 4.06 5.90 12.00
CA GLY A 53 3.30 5.29 13.09
C GLY A 53 2.41 4.17 12.56
N VAL A 54 1.09 4.30 12.76
CA VAL A 54 0.08 3.34 12.31
C VAL A 54 -0.41 3.68 10.91
N CYS A 55 -0.25 2.75 9.98
CA CYS A 55 -0.68 2.86 8.59
C CYS A 55 -1.95 2.04 8.33
N GLY A 56 -3.04 2.71 7.99
CA GLY A 56 -4.25 2.11 7.41
C GLY A 56 -4.04 1.76 5.94
N GLN A 57 -4.29 0.50 5.56
CA GLN A 57 -4.06 0.02 4.20
C GLN A 57 -5.31 -0.67 3.66
N ILE A 58 -5.88 -0.15 2.57
CA ILE A 58 -7.07 -0.71 1.93
C ILE A 58 -6.70 -1.14 0.51
N VAL A 59 -6.82 -2.44 0.22
CA VAL A 59 -6.41 -3.06 -1.05
C VAL A 59 -7.59 -3.59 -1.87
N PRO A 60 -7.49 -3.60 -3.21
CA PRO A 60 -8.53 -4.07 -4.11
C PRO A 60 -8.53 -5.59 -4.27
N TRP A 61 -9.53 -6.12 -4.97
CA TRP A 61 -9.72 -7.55 -5.19
C TRP A 61 -8.84 -8.12 -6.32
N ASN A 62 -8.54 -7.33 -7.36
CA ASN A 62 -7.98 -7.80 -8.63
C ASN A 62 -6.55 -8.37 -8.55
N PHE A 63 -5.73 -7.91 -7.61
CA PHE A 63 -4.40 -8.47 -7.34
C PHE A 63 -4.14 -8.50 -5.82
N ALA A 64 -5.07 -9.09 -5.07
CA ALA A 64 -5.07 -9.02 -3.61
C ALA A 64 -3.72 -9.39 -2.95
N LEU A 65 -3.12 -10.51 -3.34
CA LEU A 65 -1.83 -10.97 -2.79
C LEU A 65 -0.68 -10.00 -3.11
N VAL A 66 -0.59 -9.54 -4.36
CA VAL A 66 0.48 -8.63 -4.81
C VAL A 66 0.32 -7.26 -4.14
N MET A 67 -0.90 -6.72 -4.12
CA MET A 67 -1.21 -5.42 -3.51
C MET A 67 -0.99 -5.42 -2.00
N GLN A 68 -1.36 -6.51 -1.31
CA GLN A 68 -1.03 -6.71 0.08
C GLN A 68 0.49 -6.72 0.28
N GLY A 69 1.21 -7.54 -0.50
CA GLY A 69 2.67 -7.64 -0.39
C GLY A 69 3.37 -6.30 -0.62
N TRP A 70 2.95 -5.53 -1.63
CA TRP A 70 3.50 -4.21 -1.91
C TRP A 70 3.25 -3.26 -0.73
N LYS A 71 2.01 -3.08 -0.29
CA LYS A 71 1.72 -2.12 0.79
C LYS A 71 2.33 -2.53 2.13
N LEU A 72 2.28 -3.82 2.47
CA LEU A 72 2.79 -4.34 3.74
C LEU A 72 4.31 -4.18 3.82
N THR A 73 5.04 -4.63 2.80
CA THR A 73 6.51 -4.64 2.84
C THR A 73 7.08 -3.24 2.97
N LEU A 74 6.56 -2.26 2.21
CA LEU A 74 7.05 -0.88 2.30
C LEU A 74 6.82 -0.27 3.70
N ALA A 75 5.67 -0.54 4.30
CA ALA A 75 5.36 -0.06 5.65
C ALA A 75 6.24 -0.72 6.72
N LEU A 76 6.49 -2.03 6.60
CA LEU A 76 7.37 -2.74 7.53
C LEU A 76 8.84 -2.33 7.38
N ALA A 77 9.33 -2.16 6.15
CA ALA A 77 10.70 -1.72 5.88
C ALA A 77 11.00 -0.32 6.45
N THR A 78 9.96 0.50 6.63
CA THR A 78 10.05 1.83 7.24
C THR A 78 9.82 1.83 8.76
N GLY A 79 9.54 0.67 9.36
CA GLY A 79 9.25 0.54 10.79
C GLY A 79 7.85 1.02 11.20
N ASN A 80 6.89 1.03 10.28
CA ASN A 80 5.49 1.36 10.59
C ASN A 80 4.70 0.12 11.03
N ASN A 81 3.68 0.36 11.84
CA ASN A 81 2.65 -0.62 12.15
C ASN A 81 1.55 -0.57 11.08
N VAL A 82 0.91 -1.69 10.77
CA VAL A 82 -0.07 -1.78 9.67
C VAL A 82 -1.40 -2.33 10.19
N VAL A 83 -2.49 -1.64 9.82
CA VAL A 83 -3.86 -2.13 9.90
C VAL A 83 -4.37 -2.26 8.47
N MET A 84 -4.62 -3.48 8.01
CA MET A 84 -4.97 -3.73 6.61
C MET A 84 -6.38 -4.29 6.46
N LYS A 85 -7.13 -3.72 5.50
CA LYS A 85 -8.40 -4.27 5.00
C LYS A 85 -8.23 -4.72 3.56
N VAL A 86 -8.53 -5.98 3.31
CA VAL A 86 -8.56 -6.56 1.95
C VAL A 86 -9.97 -6.51 1.39
N ALA A 87 -10.07 -6.41 0.07
CA ALA A 87 -11.34 -6.41 -0.63
C ALA A 87 -12.16 -7.66 -0.32
N GLU A 88 -13.47 -7.43 -0.34
CA GLU A 88 -14.49 -8.34 0.13
C GLU A 88 -14.59 -9.62 -0.71
N GLN A 89 -14.32 -9.45 -1.99
CA GLN A 89 -14.46 -10.52 -2.97
C GLN A 89 -13.41 -11.62 -2.80
N ASN A 90 -12.21 -11.29 -2.30
CA ASN A 90 -11.06 -12.21 -2.30
C ASN A 90 -10.27 -12.20 -0.97
N PRO A 91 -10.86 -12.62 0.17
CA PRO A 91 -10.19 -12.57 1.46
C PRO A 91 -9.20 -13.71 1.68
N LEU A 92 -9.32 -14.84 0.97
CA LEU A 92 -8.60 -16.08 1.33
C LEU A 92 -7.09 -15.95 1.13
N SER A 93 -6.67 -15.29 0.05
CA SER A 93 -5.24 -15.08 -0.22
C SER A 93 -4.57 -14.21 0.85
N ALA A 94 -5.29 -13.23 1.36
CA ALA A 94 -4.81 -12.33 2.41
C ALA A 94 -4.83 -12.98 3.79
N LEU A 95 -5.86 -13.77 4.10
CA LEU A 95 -5.94 -14.54 5.34
C LEU A 95 -4.85 -15.62 5.40
N TYR A 96 -4.50 -16.24 4.26
CA TYR A 96 -3.40 -17.20 4.22
C TYR A 96 -2.05 -16.55 4.56
N LEU A 97 -1.77 -15.37 3.98
CA LEU A 97 -0.55 -14.62 4.30
C LEU A 97 -0.57 -14.07 5.73
N ALA A 98 -1.75 -13.76 6.26
CA ALA A 98 -1.98 -13.33 7.63
C ALA A 98 -2.17 -14.49 8.63
N SER A 99 -2.14 -15.77 8.23
CA SER A 99 -2.32 -16.87 9.18
C SER A 99 -1.29 -16.91 10.33
N PRO A 100 -0.02 -16.45 10.14
CA PRO A 100 0.90 -16.24 11.26
C PRO A 100 0.56 -15.00 12.10
N MET A 101 -0.22 -14.07 11.57
CA MET A 101 -0.58 -12.77 12.13
C MET A 101 -2.07 -12.75 12.51
N LYS A 102 -2.42 -13.28 13.68
CA LYS A 102 -3.75 -13.26 14.35
C LYS A 102 -4.93 -12.76 13.48
N GLU A 103 -5.79 -13.69 13.04
CA GLU A 103 -6.97 -13.39 12.22
C GLU A 103 -7.88 -12.31 12.86
N VAL A 104 -8.30 -11.35 12.03
CA VAL A 104 -9.34 -10.39 12.37
C VAL A 104 -10.48 -10.54 11.38
N GLY A 105 -11.71 -10.57 11.90
CA GLY A 105 -12.93 -10.85 11.15
C GLY A 105 -13.19 -9.88 10.00
N TYR A 106 -14.01 -10.36 9.07
CA TYR A 106 -14.39 -9.67 7.85
C TYR A 106 -15.59 -8.74 8.10
N ASP A 107 -15.41 -7.44 7.87
CA ASP A 107 -16.48 -6.44 7.94
C ASP A 107 -16.39 -5.46 6.75
N PRO A 108 -17.43 -5.35 5.91
CA PRO A 108 -17.50 -4.38 4.82
C PRO A 108 -17.30 -2.92 5.28
N THR A 109 -17.70 -2.61 6.51
CA THR A 109 -17.58 -1.26 7.08
C THR A 109 -16.16 -0.93 7.57
N ALA A 110 -15.28 -1.93 7.67
CA ALA A 110 -13.92 -1.76 8.19
C ALA A 110 -13.09 -0.75 7.38
N GLY A 111 -13.33 -0.61 6.07
CA GLY A 111 -12.63 0.38 5.24
C GLY A 111 -12.94 1.82 5.65
N ALA A 112 -14.21 2.12 5.96
CA ALA A 112 -14.61 3.43 6.44
C ALA A 112 -14.11 3.69 7.87
N ALA A 113 -14.14 2.67 8.73
CA ALA A 113 -13.62 2.75 10.09
C ALA A 113 -12.13 3.09 10.10
N ILE A 114 -11.31 2.42 9.27
CA ILE A 114 -9.88 2.74 9.09
C ILE A 114 -9.70 4.20 8.64
N ALA A 115 -10.45 4.61 7.62
CA ALA A 115 -10.31 5.96 7.07
C ALA A 115 -10.70 7.07 8.07
N GLN A 116 -11.61 6.80 9.00
CA GLN A 116 -12.07 7.77 10.02
C GLN A 116 -11.34 7.64 11.37
N HIS A 117 -10.54 6.60 11.58
CA HIS A 117 -9.92 6.32 12.88
C HIS A 117 -8.94 7.43 13.31
N MET A 118 -9.09 7.94 14.53
CA MET A 118 -8.27 9.05 15.03
C MET A 118 -6.81 8.67 15.31
N ASP A 119 -6.56 7.41 15.68
CA ASP A 119 -5.21 6.90 15.99
C ASP A 119 -4.51 6.25 14.78
N ILE A 120 -5.00 6.48 13.56
CA ILE A 120 -4.29 6.08 12.33
C ILE A 120 -3.59 7.31 11.76
N ASP A 121 -2.27 7.23 11.65
CA ASP A 121 -1.41 8.34 11.26
C ASP A 121 -1.35 8.54 9.74
N LYS A 122 -1.61 7.46 8.97
CA LYS A 122 -1.52 7.48 7.51
C LYS A 122 -2.45 6.45 6.87
N ASP A 123 -3.14 6.86 5.80
CA ASP A 123 -3.91 5.96 4.96
C ASP A 123 -3.26 5.74 3.60
N THR A 124 -3.41 4.51 3.09
CA THR A 124 -3.13 4.18 1.70
C THR A 124 -4.28 3.37 1.12
N PHE A 125 -4.79 3.80 -0.03
CA PHE A 125 -5.90 3.15 -0.70
C PHE A 125 -5.56 2.86 -2.15
N THR A 126 -6.01 1.71 -2.64
CA THR A 126 -5.95 1.39 -4.06
C THR A 126 -7.34 0.94 -4.51
N GLY A 127 -7.90 1.58 -5.53
CA GLY A 127 -9.24 1.25 -6.01
C GLY A 127 -9.88 2.31 -6.90
N SER A 128 -11.20 2.48 -6.77
CA SER A 128 -11.95 3.39 -7.64
C SER A 128 -11.85 4.86 -7.22
N MET A 129 -11.93 5.78 -8.19
CA MET A 129 -11.96 7.23 -7.95
C MET A 129 -13.05 7.64 -6.95
N LYS A 130 -14.23 7.03 -7.05
CA LYS A 130 -15.38 7.32 -6.18
C LYS A 130 -15.06 7.05 -4.70
N VAL A 131 -14.46 5.89 -4.42
CA VAL A 131 -14.10 5.51 -3.05
C VAL A 131 -12.87 6.28 -2.57
N GLY A 132 -11.90 6.56 -3.46
CA GLY A 132 -10.74 7.40 -3.14
C GLY A 132 -11.16 8.79 -2.64
N HIS A 133 -12.16 9.40 -3.26
CA HIS A 133 -12.72 10.68 -2.81
C HIS A 133 -13.34 10.59 -1.40
N LEU A 134 -14.04 9.49 -1.10
CA LEU A 134 -14.62 9.28 0.23
C LEU A 134 -13.53 9.11 1.30
N ILE A 135 -12.45 8.41 0.99
CA ILE A 135 -11.31 8.23 1.90
C ILE A 135 -10.62 9.56 2.17
N GLN A 136 -10.38 10.36 1.13
CA GLN A 136 -9.79 11.68 1.30
C GLN A 136 -10.65 12.59 2.19
N LYS A 137 -11.98 12.56 2.01
CA LYS A 137 -12.92 13.29 2.88
C LYS A 137 -12.91 12.76 4.31
N ALA A 138 -12.90 11.44 4.51
CA ALA A 138 -12.86 10.82 5.83
C ALA A 138 -11.59 11.19 6.61
N ALA A 139 -10.44 11.17 5.95
CA ALA A 139 -9.17 11.63 6.51
C ALA A 139 -9.22 13.13 6.87
N GLY A 140 -9.81 13.95 5.98
CA GLY A 140 -10.01 15.39 6.21
C GLY A 140 -10.90 15.71 7.41
N ASN A 141 -11.96 14.92 7.60
CA ASN A 141 -12.94 15.12 8.67
C ASN A 141 -12.52 14.52 10.02
N SER A 142 -11.47 13.70 10.06
CA SER A 142 -10.98 13.06 11.28
C SER A 142 -9.76 13.81 11.84
N ASN A 143 -8.55 13.29 11.61
CA ASN A 143 -7.31 13.81 12.18
C ASN A 143 -6.38 14.47 11.15
N LEU A 144 -6.85 14.72 9.91
CA LEU A 144 -6.05 15.22 8.80
C LEU A 144 -4.81 14.35 8.49
N LYS A 145 -4.91 13.04 8.73
CA LYS A 145 -3.89 12.03 8.37
C LYS A 145 -3.48 12.14 6.90
N ARG A 146 -2.25 11.74 6.63
CA ARG A 146 -1.71 11.72 5.26
C ARG A 146 -2.37 10.58 4.47
N VAL A 147 -2.80 10.86 3.25
CA VAL A 147 -3.46 9.88 2.37
C VAL A 147 -2.65 9.68 1.09
N ILE A 148 -2.47 8.43 0.67
CA ILE A 148 -1.98 8.06 -0.68
C ILE A 148 -3.09 7.29 -1.39
N LEU A 149 -3.43 7.72 -2.60
CA LEU A 149 -4.49 7.13 -3.41
C LEU A 149 -3.92 6.63 -4.74
N GLU A 150 -4.03 5.33 -4.98
CA GLU A 150 -3.76 4.69 -6.28
C GLU A 150 -5.11 4.40 -6.96
N LEU A 151 -5.47 5.22 -7.95
CA LEU A 151 -6.82 5.22 -8.51
C LEU A 151 -6.82 4.82 -9.98
N ALA A 152 -7.88 4.11 -10.39
CA ALA A 152 -8.07 3.74 -11.79
C ALA A 152 -8.20 4.97 -12.69
N TYR A 153 -7.52 4.93 -13.84
CA TYR A 153 -7.61 5.91 -14.91
C TYR A 153 -7.77 5.21 -16.27
N TYR A 154 -8.29 5.93 -17.26
CA TYR A 154 -8.39 5.43 -18.62
C TYR A 154 -7.09 5.76 -19.37
N LEU A 155 -6.34 4.74 -19.77
CA LEU A 155 -5.15 4.88 -20.60
C LEU A 155 -5.55 4.72 -22.07
N THR A 156 -5.34 5.75 -22.89
CA THR A 156 -5.47 5.66 -24.34
C THR A 156 -4.09 5.46 -24.96
N ILE A 157 -3.89 4.32 -25.62
CA ILE A 157 -2.65 4.02 -26.36
C ILE A 157 -2.87 4.42 -27.81
N PHE A 158 -2.07 5.35 -28.32
CA PHE A 158 -2.06 5.70 -29.74
C PHE A 158 -0.96 4.92 -30.46
N PRO A 159 -1.29 3.91 -31.28
CA PRO A 159 -0.30 3.25 -32.11
C PRO A 159 0.08 4.17 -33.26
N PHE A 160 1.32 4.65 -33.29
CA PHE A 160 1.89 5.29 -34.47
C PHE A 160 2.52 4.22 -35.37
N PRO A 161 2.24 4.21 -36.69
CA PRO A 161 2.92 3.33 -37.61
C PRO A 161 4.39 3.76 -37.72
N ILE A 162 5.30 2.86 -37.37
CA ILE A 162 6.73 3.05 -37.62
C ILE A 162 6.98 2.62 -39.07
N SER A 163 6.97 3.58 -39.99
CA SER A 163 7.48 3.39 -41.34
C SER A 163 9.00 3.55 -41.31
N PHE A 164 9.74 2.45 -41.40
CA PHE A 164 11.18 2.47 -41.65
C PHE A 164 11.45 2.74 -43.14
N PRO A 165 12.51 3.50 -43.49
CA PRO A 165 12.92 3.75 -44.88
C PRO A 165 13.49 2.52 -45.58
#